data_AF-A0A1I8Q860-F1
#
_entry.id   AF-A0A1I8Q860-F1
#
_cell.length_a   1.000
_cell.length_b   1.000
_cell.length_c   1.000
_cell.angle_alpha   90.00
_cell.angle_beta   90.00
_cell.angle_gamma   90.00
#
_symmetry.space_group_name_H-M   'P 1'
#
loop_
_entity.id
_entity.type
_entity.pdbx_description
1 polymer ?
#
loop_
_entity_poly.entity_id
_entity_poly.type
_entity_poly.pdbx_seq_one_letter_code
_entity_poly.pdbx_strand_id
1 'polypeptide(L)'
;MAPSHNTNSLLQFKAEIYKWQRGSWVNTIFSLYRPDLCASLFKPTEIWYSFIVQLPKEDRKCPPEKGHVYYLKNLSNRMEVYNLRIAGDYSGKYKSIMHYTFDNTTLCVSFEFNAWKS
;
A
#
# COMPACT_ATOMS: atom_id res chain seq x y z
N MET A 1 18.99 -19.08 10.66
CA MET A 1 19.64 -17.77 10.90
C MET A 1 18.64 -16.70 10.51
N ALA A 2 18.00 -16.07 11.50
CA ALA A 2 17.10 -14.95 11.27
C ALA A 2 17.93 -13.70 10.94
N PRO A 3 17.51 -12.82 10.02
CA PRO A 3 18.24 -11.59 9.74
C PRO A 3 18.17 -10.66 10.95
N SER A 4 19.32 -10.11 11.32
CA SER A 4 19.52 -9.15 12.39
C SER A 4 18.69 -7.89 12.18
N HIS A 5 17.67 -7.70 13.03
CA HIS A 5 16.97 -6.43 13.19
C HIS A 5 17.93 -5.40 13.80
N ASN A 6 18.37 -4.42 13.02
CA ASN A 6 19.01 -3.22 13.54
C ASN A 6 17.91 -2.27 14.03
N THR A 7 17.93 -1.96 15.32
CA THR A 7 16.98 -1.11 16.06
C THR A 7 17.23 0.38 15.83
N ASN A 8 16.27 1.10 15.22
CA ASN A 8 15.55 2.23 15.86
C ASN A 8 14.64 3.06 14.93
N SER A 9 14.54 2.73 13.63
CA SER A 9 13.67 3.49 12.73
C SER A 9 12.64 2.62 12.05
N LEU A 10 11.39 2.77 12.51
CA LEU A 10 10.24 2.08 11.93
C LEU A 10 9.78 2.85 10.70
N LEU A 11 9.65 2.15 9.57
CA LEU A 11 9.00 2.68 8.38
C LEU A 11 7.49 2.72 8.65
N GLN A 12 6.95 3.90 8.94
CA GLN A 12 5.52 4.09 9.18
C GLN A 12 4.79 4.33 7.86
N PHE A 13 3.55 3.86 7.79
CA PHE A 13 2.68 4.04 6.64
C PHE A 13 1.31 4.54 7.04
N LYS A 14 0.87 5.63 6.41
CA LYS A 14 -0.51 6.14 6.50
C LYS A 14 -1.06 6.33 5.09
N ALA A 15 -2.22 5.77 4.81
CA ALA A 15 -2.95 6.01 3.57
C ALA A 15 -4.33 6.61 3.87
N GLU A 16 -4.63 7.73 3.23
CA GLU A 16 -5.94 8.37 3.26
C GLU A 16 -6.63 8.12 1.94
N ILE A 17 -7.78 7.43 1.99
CA ILE A 17 -8.50 7.01 0.78
C ILE A 17 -9.80 7.80 0.66
N TYR A 18 -9.95 8.46 -0.48
CA TYR A 18 -11.08 9.29 -0.84
C TYR A 18 -11.85 8.68 -2.01
N LYS A 19 -13.18 8.87 -2.04
CA LYS A 19 -14.05 8.53 -3.16
C LYS A 19 -14.55 9.81 -3.81
N TRP A 20 -14.63 9.86 -5.14
CA TRP A 20 -15.27 10.96 -5.84
C TRP A 20 -16.79 10.82 -5.78
N GLN A 21 -17.47 11.79 -5.18
CA GLN A 21 -18.92 11.82 -5.07
C GLN A 21 -19.44 13.24 -5.30
N ARG A 22 -20.41 13.39 -6.22
CA ARG A 22 -21.13 14.66 -6.46
C ARG A 22 -20.22 15.90 -6.63
N GLY A 23 -19.07 15.74 -7.29
CA GLY A 23 -18.15 16.84 -7.55
C GLY A 23 -17.09 17.09 -6.48
N SER A 24 -16.98 16.25 -5.45
CA SER A 24 -15.96 16.38 -4.41
C SER A 24 -15.33 15.04 -3.99
N TRP A 25 -14.15 15.13 -3.38
CA TRP A 25 -13.47 14.00 -2.75
C TRP A 25 -13.96 13.85 -1.31
N VAL A 26 -14.61 12.73 -1.01
CA VAL A 26 -15.10 12.41 0.35
C VAL A 26 -14.25 11.33 0.99
N ASN A 27 -14.02 11.44 2.30
CA ASN A 27 -13.32 10.42 3.07
C ASN A 27 -14.05 9.07 3.00
N THR A 28 -13.29 7.99 3.06
CA THR A 28 -13.83 6.63 3.10
C THR A 28 -13.39 5.90 4.36
N ILE A 29 -14.02 4.76 4.63
CA ILE A 29 -13.62 3.84 5.71
C ILE A 29 -12.35 3.04 5.39
N PHE A 30 -11.78 3.20 4.20
CA PHE A 30 -10.66 2.38 3.72
C PHE A 30 -9.28 2.97 4.04
N SER A 31 -9.21 4.09 4.76
CA SER A 31 -7.93 4.65 5.20
C SER A 31 -7.16 3.66 6.08
N LEU A 32 -5.84 3.61 5.92
CA LEU A 32 -4.96 2.62 6.54
C LEU A 32 -3.88 3.30 7.36
N TYR A 33 -3.50 2.66 8.45
CA TYR A 33 -2.33 3.03 9.24
C TYR A 33 -1.57 1.77 9.65
N ARG A 34 -0.26 1.77 9.42
CA ARG A 34 0.67 0.74 9.88
C ARG A 34 1.86 1.46 10.53
N PRO A 35 2.03 1.35 11.87
CA PRO A 35 3.18 1.96 12.54
C PRO A 35 4.50 1.25 12.17
N ASP A 36 4.42 0.00 11.74
CA ASP A 36 5.52 -0.75 11.14
C ASP A 36 5.04 -1.35 9.82
N LEU A 37 5.34 -0.66 8.72
CA LEU A 37 5.04 -1.12 7.37
C LEU A 37 5.81 -2.40 7.05
N CYS A 38 7.06 -2.55 7.49
CA CYS A 38 7.89 -3.70 7.14
C CYS A 38 7.34 -5.00 7.71
N ALA A 39 6.83 -4.97 8.94
CA ALA A 39 6.14 -6.12 9.54
C ALA A 39 4.85 -6.49 8.80
N SER A 40 4.19 -5.52 8.14
CA SER A 40 2.95 -5.74 7.39
C SER A 40 3.16 -6.02 5.89
N LEU A 41 4.25 -5.56 5.28
CA LEU A 41 4.44 -5.54 3.83
C LEU A 41 4.25 -6.92 3.18
N PHE A 42 4.68 -7.98 3.88
CA PHE A 42 4.66 -9.37 3.40
C PHE A 42 3.53 -10.21 3.99
N LYS A 43 2.57 -9.62 4.73
CA LYS A 43 1.45 -10.37 5.30
C LYS A 43 0.41 -10.69 4.22
N PRO A 44 -0.01 -11.97 4.06
CA PRO A 44 -1.03 -12.35 3.08
C PRO A 44 -2.40 -11.68 3.26
N THR A 45 -2.68 -11.18 4.46
CA THR A 45 -3.94 -10.51 4.80
C THR A 45 -3.98 -9.04 4.38
N GLU A 46 -2.87 -8.46 3.95
CA GLU A 46 -2.83 -7.06 3.54
C GLU A 46 -3.24 -6.90 2.07
N ILE A 47 -3.92 -5.79 1.77
CA ILE A 47 -4.53 -5.57 0.44
C ILE A 47 -3.50 -5.59 -0.70
N TRP A 48 -2.29 -5.09 -0.45
CA TRP A 48 -1.20 -5.01 -1.44
C TRP A 48 -0.41 -6.31 -1.60
N TYR A 49 -0.72 -7.36 -0.83
CA TYR A 49 0.08 -8.58 -0.83
C TYR A 49 0.21 -9.19 -2.23
N SER A 50 -0.89 -9.22 -2.99
CA SER A 50 -0.93 -9.72 -4.37
C SER A 50 0.00 -8.95 -5.32
N PHE A 51 0.31 -7.69 -5.02
CA PHE A 51 1.30 -6.91 -5.76
C PHE A 51 2.73 -7.23 -5.30
N ILE A 52 2.97 -7.28 -3.99
CA ILE A 52 4.31 -7.56 -3.44
C ILE A 52 4.84 -8.94 -3.85
N VAL A 53 3.97 -9.96 -3.94
CA VAL A 53 4.38 -11.30 -4.38
C VAL A 53 4.74 -11.40 -5.86
N GLN A 54 4.46 -10.37 -6.66
CA GLN A 54 4.90 -10.33 -8.06
C GLN A 54 6.35 -9.84 -8.20
N LEU A 55 6.90 -9.18 -7.17
CA LEU A 55 8.30 -8.72 -7.18
C LEU A 55 9.26 -9.92 -7.11
N PRO A 56 10.47 -9.84 -7.71
CA PRO A 56 11.54 -10.81 -7.49
C PRO A 56 11.82 -11.02 -6.00
N LYS A 57 12.22 -12.23 -5.57
CA LYS A 57 12.44 -12.52 -4.15
C LYS A 57 13.55 -11.66 -3.55
N GLU A 58 14.50 -11.27 -4.39
CA GLU A 58 15.67 -10.47 -4.06
C GLU A 58 15.28 -9.02 -3.73
N ASP A 59 14.19 -8.53 -4.31
CA ASP A 59 13.66 -7.17 -4.15
C ASP A 59 12.63 -7.08 -3.01
N ARG A 60 12.21 -8.22 -2.44
CA ARG A 60 11.28 -8.30 -1.29
C ARG A 60 11.99 -8.02 0.04
N LYS A 61 12.67 -6.88 0.13
CA LYS A 61 13.37 -6.42 1.33
C LYS A 61 12.69 -5.17 1.90
N CYS A 62 12.70 -5.04 3.23
CA CYS A 62 12.20 -3.86 3.93
C CYS A 62 13.03 -3.60 5.19
N PRO A 63 13.42 -2.34 5.48
CA PRO A 63 13.25 -1.17 4.61
C PRO A 63 14.09 -1.28 3.32
N PRO A 64 13.76 -0.52 2.26
CA PRO A 64 14.56 -0.48 1.05
C PRO A 64 16.01 -0.06 1.35
N GLU A 65 16.98 -0.73 0.74
CA GLU A 65 18.38 -0.33 0.84
C GLU A 65 18.61 0.97 0.04
N LYS A 66 19.44 1.89 0.57
CA LYS A 66 19.76 3.13 -0.12
C LYS A 66 20.41 2.84 -1.48
N GLY A 67 19.86 3.42 -2.55
CA GLY A 67 20.35 3.21 -3.92
C GLY A 67 19.86 1.94 -4.59
N HIS A 68 19.00 1.15 -3.93
CA HIS A 68 18.36 0.01 -4.56
C HIS A 68 17.42 0.45 -5.69
N VAL A 69 17.52 -0.22 -6.84
CA VAL A 69 16.70 0.06 -8.04
C VAL A 69 15.75 -1.11 -8.26
N TYR A 70 14.46 -0.83 -8.13
CA TYR A 70 13.40 -1.81 -8.39
C TYR A 70 13.13 -1.94 -9.89
N TYR A 71 13.14 -3.17 -10.41
CA TYR A 71 12.80 -3.47 -11.80
C TYR A 71 11.42 -4.10 -11.91
N LEU A 72 10.41 -3.29 -12.20
CA LEU A 72 9.02 -3.72 -12.36
C LEU A 72 8.79 -4.26 -13.77
N LYS A 73 8.98 -5.57 -13.99
CA LYS A 73 8.71 -6.23 -15.28
C LYS A 73 7.41 -7.03 -15.23
N ASN A 74 6.52 -6.81 -16.20
CA ASN A 74 5.26 -7.56 -16.38
C ASN A 74 4.36 -7.57 -15.13
N LEU A 75 4.33 -6.48 -14.36
CA LEU A 75 3.44 -6.36 -13.21
C LEU A 75 2.02 -6.03 -13.65
N SER A 76 1.05 -6.79 -13.15
CA SER A 76 -0.35 -6.40 -13.27
C SER A 76 -0.62 -5.21 -12.36
N ASN A 77 -1.14 -4.13 -12.92
CA ASN A 77 -1.64 -2.97 -12.17
C ASN A 77 -3.07 -3.18 -11.64
N ARG A 78 -3.66 -4.36 -11.85
CA ARG A 78 -4.97 -4.74 -11.34
C ARG A 78 -4.83 -5.52 -10.04
N MET A 79 -5.48 -5.02 -8.99
CA MET A 79 -5.59 -5.67 -7.69
C MET A 79 -7.02 -6.18 -7.52
N GLU A 80 -7.17 -7.46 -7.21
CA GLU A 80 -8.46 -8.06 -6.88
C GLU A 80 -8.58 -8.20 -5.37
N VAL A 81 -9.65 -7.63 -4.82
CA VAL A 81 -9.96 -7.74 -3.40
C VAL A 81 -11.15 -8.67 -3.26
N TYR A 82 -10.88 -9.89 -2.79
CA TYR A 82 -11.92 -10.89 -2.56
C TYR A 82 -12.58 -10.70 -1.20
N ASN A 83 -13.81 -11.21 -1.05
CA ASN A 83 -14.52 -11.29 0.23
C ASN A 83 -14.71 -9.96 0.97
N LEU A 84 -14.90 -8.85 0.24
CA LEU A 84 -15.38 -7.59 0.82
C LEU A 84 -16.80 -7.79 1.38
N ARG A 85 -16.89 -8.03 2.70
CA ARG A 85 -18.16 -8.28 3.42
C ARG A 85 -18.90 -7.01 3.86
N ILE A 86 -18.54 -5.86 3.30
CA ILE A 86 -19.12 -4.57 3.70
C ILE A 86 -20.32 -4.29 2.78
N ALA A 87 -21.49 -3.95 3.33
CA ALA A 87 -22.69 -3.70 2.53
C ALA A 87 -22.61 -2.34 1.79
N GLY A 88 -22.85 -2.33 0.47
CA GLY A 88 -22.88 -1.10 -0.34
C GLY A 88 -22.25 -1.25 -1.72
N ASP A 89 -22.33 -0.19 -2.54
CA ASP A 89 -21.62 -0.09 -3.83
C ASP A 89 -20.33 0.72 -3.69
N TYR A 90 -19.20 0.04 -3.87
CA TYR A 90 -17.85 0.61 -3.82
C TYR A 90 -17.28 0.90 -5.20
N SER A 91 -18.08 0.77 -6.25
CA SER A 91 -17.65 1.13 -7.60
C SER A 91 -17.48 2.65 -7.70
N GLY A 92 -16.52 3.08 -8.52
CA GLY A 92 -16.27 4.48 -8.82
C GLY A 92 -14.81 4.87 -8.77
N LYS A 93 -14.57 6.19 -8.81
CA LYS A 93 -13.24 6.79 -8.82
C LYS A 93 -12.76 7.08 -7.40
N TYR A 94 -11.52 6.71 -7.11
CA TYR A 94 -10.87 6.87 -5.82
C TYR A 94 -9.54 7.61 -5.97
N LYS A 95 -9.10 8.22 -4.88
CA LYS A 95 -7.78 8.84 -4.72
C LYS A 95 -7.18 8.37 -3.40
N SER A 96 -5.92 7.97 -3.42
CA SER A 96 -5.14 7.65 -2.23
C SER A 96 -4.05 8.70 -2.03
N ILE A 97 -3.87 9.17 -0.80
CA ILE A 97 -2.70 9.95 -0.37
C ILE A 97 -1.95 9.10 0.65
N MET A 98 -0.75 8.66 0.29
CA MET A 98 0.10 7.80 1.09
C MET A 98 1.28 8.57 1.65
N HIS A 99 1.55 8.36 2.93
CA HIS A 99 2.68 8.91 3.65
C HIS A 99 3.53 7.75 4.15
N TYR A 100 4.79 7.71 3.72
CA TYR A 100 5.80 6.79 4.21
C TYR A 100 6.79 7.60 5.04
N THR A 101 6.80 7.39 6.36
CA THR A 101 7.70 8.11 7.27
C THR A 101 8.81 7.18 7.71
N PHE A 102 10.06 7.60 7.51
CA PHE A 102 11.25 6.91 7.96
C PHE A 102 12.19 7.94 8.59
N ASP A 103 12.60 7.70 9.83
CA ASP A 103 13.28 8.70 10.66
C ASP A 103 12.49 10.03 10.68
N ASN A 104 13.08 11.10 10.16
CA ASN A 104 12.46 12.43 10.07
C ASN A 104 12.09 12.81 8.62
N THR A 105 12.06 11.84 7.70
CA THR A 105 11.69 12.07 6.30
C THR A 105 10.37 11.41 5.99
N THR A 106 9.45 12.17 5.37
CA THR A 106 8.19 11.64 4.86
C THR A 106 8.18 11.70 3.34
N LEU A 107 8.03 10.55 2.70
CA LEU A 107 7.70 10.45 1.28
C LEU A 107 6.17 10.46 1.13
N CYS A 108 5.67 11.41 0.34
CA CYS A 108 4.26 11.51 0.00
C CYS A 108 4.03 11.01 -1.43
N VAL A 109 3.09 10.08 -1.60
CA VAL A 109 2.70 9.54 -2.91
C VAL A 109 1.19 9.68 -3.05
N SER A 110 0.73 10.16 -4.19
CA SER A 110 -0.70 10.17 -4.51
C SER A 110 -0.96 9.44 -5.82
N PHE A 111 -2.07 8.70 -5.86
CA PHE A 111 -2.54 8.08 -7.09
C PHE A 111 -4.06 7.99 -7.11
N GLU A 112 -4.62 8.02 -8.31
CA GLU A 112 -6.05 7.83 -8.56
C GLU A 112 -6.28 6.46 -9.18
N PHE A 113 -7.36 5.79 -8.77
CA PHE A 113 -7.72 4.48 -9.29
C PHE A 113 -9.24 4.35 -9.40
N ASN A 114 -9.70 3.46 -10.27
CA ASN A 114 -11.11 3.09 -10.36
C ASN A 114 -11.31 1.74 -9.69
N ALA A 115 -12.38 1.62 -8.92
CA ALA A 115 -12.88 0.35 -8.41
C ALA A 115 -14.17 0.01 -9.14
N TRP A 116 -14.36 -1.28 -9.45
CA TRP A 116 -15.57 -1.80 -10.05
C TRP A 116 -15.85 -3.19 -9.48
N LYS A 117 -17.13 -3.56 -9.47
CA LYS A 117 -17.54 -4.93 -9.18
C LYS A 117 -17.27 -5.79 -10.41
N SER A 118 -16.49 -6.85 -10.25
CA SER A 118 -16.28 -7.87 -11.28
C SER A 118 -17.39 -8.91 -11.29
#